data_AF-A0A080WLI5-F1
#
_entry.id   AF-A0A080WLI5-F1
#
_cell.length_a   1.000
_cell.length_b   1.000
_cell.length_c   1.000
_cell.angle_alpha   90.00
_cell.angle_beta   90.00
_cell.angle_gamma   90.00
#
_symmetry.space_group_name_H-M   'P 1'
#
loop_
_entity.id
_entity.type
_entity.pdbx_description
1 polymer ?
#
loop_
_entity_poly.entity_id
_entity_poly.type
_entity_poly.pdbx_seq_one_letter_code
_entity_poly.pdbx_strand_id
1 'polypeptide(L)'
;MTRIPCRSTAARGIMRPRQTFPKAAVRKHKIILESITQEKKKLRIAISFETKPPPGYTFIPAGNPEFTNGCKELCRKDGYKVYTVSTTPHQRVHDLSQHVHRIGYHFPSVVVASICMERGFFLSSSGRVVAYQNQRPDQIQGNKSASSEQSQETINAEARDAIKDLFPNIPTKDLNQIVKTAFKKVRQPSRLHSLLTVMSRENVGLGQQPSFH
;
A
#
# COMPACT_ATOMS: atom_id res chain seq x y z
N MET A 1 87.80 43.07 -55.26
CA MET A 1 88.35 42.69 -53.93
C MET A 1 87.26 42.87 -52.89
N THR A 2 87.16 41.90 -51.99
CA THR A 2 86.19 41.75 -50.88
C THR A 2 86.45 42.64 -49.65
N ARG A 3 85.40 42.81 -48.84
CA ARG A 3 85.25 43.44 -47.49
C ARG A 3 85.03 44.97 -47.50
N ILE A 4 84.18 45.57 -46.66
CA ILE A 4 84.06 45.53 -45.19
C ILE A 4 82.61 45.89 -44.75
N PRO A 5 82.10 45.37 -43.62
CA PRO A 5 80.73 45.58 -43.12
C PRO A 5 80.58 46.82 -42.24
N CYS A 6 79.39 47.45 -42.25
CA CYS A 6 79.01 48.48 -41.28
C CYS A 6 78.02 47.92 -40.25
N ARG A 7 78.42 48.09 -38.99
CA ARG A 7 77.77 47.66 -37.77
C ARG A 7 76.85 48.79 -37.29
N SER A 8 75.62 48.50 -36.90
CA SER A 8 74.80 49.44 -36.14
C SER A 8 74.15 48.76 -34.94
N THR A 9 74.17 49.52 -33.85
CA THR A 9 74.10 49.15 -32.45
C THR A 9 72.67 49.05 -31.92
N ALA A 10 72.41 48.04 -31.07
CA ALA A 10 71.16 47.90 -30.34
C ALA A 10 71.10 48.85 -29.12
N ALA A 11 70.04 49.64 -29.02
CA ALA A 11 69.70 50.37 -27.80
C ALA A 11 68.76 49.53 -26.93
N ARG A 12 69.16 49.29 -25.67
CA ARG A 12 68.39 48.58 -24.65
C ARG A 12 67.35 49.51 -24.02
N GLY A 13 66.07 49.20 -24.19
CA GLY A 13 64.99 49.75 -23.37
C GLY A 13 64.62 48.78 -22.24
N ILE A 14 64.86 49.16 -20.99
CA ILE A 14 64.45 48.40 -19.79
C ILE A 14 62.98 48.73 -19.50
N MET A 15 62.07 47.81 -19.81
CA MET A 15 60.68 47.86 -19.33
C MET A 15 60.57 47.06 -18.03
N ARG A 16 60.15 47.72 -16.95
CA ARG A 16 59.94 47.12 -15.62
C ARG A 16 58.83 46.06 -15.67
N PRO A 17 58.98 44.90 -15.02
CA PRO A 17 57.87 43.97 -14.86
C PRO A 17 56.82 44.57 -13.92
N ARG A 18 55.56 44.59 -14.37
CA ARG A 18 54.39 44.97 -13.57
C ARG A 18 54.22 43.92 -12.47
N GLN A 19 54.42 44.30 -11.21
CA GLN A 19 54.13 43.44 -10.07
C GLN A 19 52.64 43.06 -10.11
N THR A 20 52.36 41.78 -10.29
CA THR A 20 51.03 41.21 -10.15
C THR A 20 50.87 40.77 -8.71
N PHE A 21 49.97 41.41 -7.97
CA PHE A 21 49.60 40.95 -6.63
C PHE A 21 48.84 39.62 -6.78
N PRO A 22 49.21 38.56 -6.02
CA PRO A 22 48.46 37.32 -6.05
C PRO A 22 47.05 37.58 -5.52
N LYS A 23 46.04 37.37 -6.36
CA LYS A 23 44.63 37.40 -5.91
C LYS A 23 44.46 36.32 -4.86
N ALA A 24 44.16 36.72 -3.63
CA ALA A 24 43.87 35.78 -2.54
C ALA A 24 42.77 34.82 -3.00
N ALA A 25 43.08 33.52 -3.01
CA ALA A 25 42.14 32.49 -3.41
C ALA A 25 40.95 32.52 -2.45
N VAL A 26 39.78 32.89 -2.97
CA VAL A 26 38.51 32.85 -2.23
C VAL A 26 38.33 31.43 -1.73
N ARG A 27 38.30 31.24 -0.41
CA ARG A 27 38.09 29.93 0.22
C ARG A 27 36.73 29.41 -0.25
N LYS A 28 36.75 28.38 -1.11
CA LYS A 28 35.55 27.67 -1.55
C LYS A 28 34.96 26.97 -0.34
N HIS A 29 33.84 27.46 0.18
CA HIS A 29 33.10 26.77 1.22
C HIS A 29 32.54 25.48 0.60
N LYS A 30 33.08 24.33 1.00
CA LYS A 30 32.61 23.01 0.56
C LYS A 30 31.41 22.65 1.41
N ILE A 31 30.21 22.87 0.88
CA ILE A 31 28.98 22.35 1.48
C ILE A 31 28.94 20.85 1.14
N ILE A 32 29.19 20.00 2.13
CA ILE A 32 29.03 18.56 2.02
C ILE A 32 27.61 18.24 2.47
N LEU A 33 26.73 17.96 1.51
CA LEU A 33 25.42 17.39 1.79
C LEU A 33 25.61 15.90 2.09
N GLU A 34 25.91 15.57 3.34
CA GLU A 34 25.90 14.19 3.80
C GLU A 34 24.44 13.77 4.00
N SER A 35 23.89 13.02 3.05
CA SER A 35 22.60 12.36 3.26
C SER A 35 22.81 11.31 4.34
N ILE A 36 22.41 11.61 5.58
CA ILE A 36 22.35 10.66 6.69
C ILE A 36 21.26 9.64 6.37
N THR A 37 21.55 8.75 5.43
CA THR A 37 20.74 7.57 5.15
C THR A 37 21.17 6.53 6.17
N GLN A 38 20.67 6.68 7.41
CA GLN A 38 20.80 5.56 8.37
C GLN A 38 20.13 4.36 7.73
N GLU A 39 20.93 3.37 7.33
CA GLU A 39 20.42 2.15 6.73
C GLU A 39 19.43 1.52 7.72
N LYS A 40 18.16 1.45 7.32
CA LYS A 40 17.12 0.83 8.13
C LYS A 40 17.52 -0.62 8.38
N LYS A 41 17.64 -1.01 9.65
CA LYS A 41 17.88 -2.41 10.05
C LYS A 41 16.97 -3.35 9.26
N LYS A 42 17.49 -4.48 8.78
CA LYS A 42 16.68 -5.45 8.04
C LYS A 42 15.65 -6.08 8.98
N LEU A 43 14.39 -6.16 8.53
CA LEU A 43 13.33 -6.83 9.30
C LEU A 43 13.54 -8.34 9.24
N ARG A 44 13.45 -9.02 10.39
CA ARG A 44 13.56 -10.48 10.47
C ARG A 44 12.21 -11.11 10.10
N ILE A 45 12.06 -11.57 8.86
CA ILE A 45 10.82 -12.16 8.34
C ILE A 45 10.98 -13.68 8.23
N ALA A 46 9.98 -14.43 8.66
CA ALA A 46 9.87 -15.87 8.39
C ALA A 46 8.46 -16.23 7.92
N ILE A 47 8.33 -17.35 7.22
CA ILE A 47 7.02 -17.81 6.73
C ILE A 47 6.44 -18.78 7.77
N SER A 48 5.16 -18.60 8.10
CA SER A 48 4.37 -19.55 8.89
C SER A 48 3.18 -20.01 8.06
N PHE A 49 2.83 -21.30 8.19
CA PHE A 49 1.68 -21.90 7.50
C PHE A 49 0.49 -22.11 8.45
N GLU A 50 0.69 -21.91 9.74
CA GLU A 50 -0.35 -22.10 10.74
C GLU A 50 -1.09 -20.79 11.01
N THR A 51 -2.42 -20.88 11.00
CA THR A 51 -3.31 -19.77 11.36
C THR A 51 -3.28 -19.48 12.86
N LYS A 52 -2.93 -20.47 13.68
CA LYS A 52 -2.69 -20.29 15.11
C LYS A 52 -1.38 -19.56 15.33
N PRO A 53 -1.38 -18.43 16.06
CA PRO A 53 -0.15 -17.72 16.34
C PRO A 53 0.73 -18.51 17.30
N PRO A 54 2.06 -18.45 17.15
CA PRO A 54 2.99 -18.97 18.14
C PRO A 54 2.78 -18.34 19.54
N PRO A 55 3.20 -18.99 20.63
CA PRO A 55 3.13 -18.41 21.97
C PRO A 55 3.80 -17.02 22.03
N GLY A 56 3.10 -16.02 22.57
CA GLY A 56 3.56 -14.63 22.63
C GLY A 56 3.40 -13.83 21.33
N TYR A 57 2.73 -14.40 20.33
CA TYR A 57 2.36 -13.73 19.09
C TYR A 57 0.85 -13.59 18.95
N THR A 58 0.43 -12.62 18.16
CA THR A 58 -0.96 -12.38 17.81
C THR A 58 -1.10 -12.39 16.29
N PHE A 59 -2.10 -13.11 15.79
CA PHE A 59 -2.44 -13.11 14.36
C PHE A 59 -3.17 -11.83 13.99
N ILE A 60 -2.67 -11.14 12.98
CA ILE A 60 -3.25 -9.93 12.41
C ILE A 60 -3.53 -10.18 10.92
N PRO A 61 -4.80 -10.14 10.48
CA PRO A 61 -5.14 -10.29 9.07
C PRO A 61 -4.67 -9.06 8.26
N ALA A 62 -4.35 -9.28 6.99
CA ALA A 62 -4.05 -8.16 6.09
C ALA A 62 -5.32 -7.33 5.86
N GLY A 63 -5.17 -6.00 5.81
CA GLY A 63 -6.33 -5.11 5.63
C GLY A 63 -6.15 -3.69 6.13
N ASN A 64 -5.24 -3.48 7.08
CA ASN A 64 -4.94 -2.15 7.61
C ASN A 64 -3.45 -1.84 7.40
N PRO A 65 -3.09 -1.16 6.29
CA PRO A 65 -1.68 -0.90 5.97
C PRO A 65 -1.03 0.02 7.01
N GLU A 66 -1.79 0.91 7.63
CA GLU A 66 -1.28 1.84 8.63
C GLU A 66 -0.79 1.09 9.89
N PHE A 67 -1.63 0.21 10.42
CA PHE A 67 -1.34 -0.61 11.58
C PHE A 67 -0.23 -1.63 11.30
N THR A 68 -0.33 -2.37 10.19
CA THR A 68 0.66 -3.38 9.82
C THR A 68 2.04 -2.75 9.58
N ASN A 69 2.10 -1.56 8.97
CA ASN A 69 3.36 -0.85 8.78
C ASN A 69 3.97 -0.36 10.10
N GLY A 70 3.14 0.14 11.03
CA GLY A 70 3.58 0.51 12.37
C GLY A 70 4.19 -0.69 13.12
N CYS A 71 3.51 -1.84 13.09
CA CYS A 71 4.02 -3.07 13.71
C CYS A 71 5.35 -3.53 13.08
N LYS A 72 5.45 -3.49 11.74
CA LYS A 72 6.69 -3.82 11.01
C LYS A 72 7.83 -2.86 11.36
N GLU A 73 7.55 -1.57 11.55
CA GLU A 73 8.55 -0.57 11.92
C GLU A 73 9.06 -0.78 13.35
N LEU A 74 8.17 -1.03 14.31
CA LEU A 74 8.55 -1.29 15.69
C LEU A 74 9.36 -2.59 15.80
N CYS A 75 8.94 -3.65 15.12
CA CYS A 75 9.72 -4.89 15.01
C CYS A 75 11.11 -4.67 14.39
N ARG A 76 11.24 -3.72 13.46
CA ARG A 76 12.52 -3.37 12.84
C ARG A 76 13.45 -2.65 13.82
N LYS A 77 12.91 -1.76 14.66
CA LYS A 77 13.66 -1.01 15.67
C LYS A 77 14.20 -1.95 16.75
N ASP A 78 13.32 -2.80 17.27
CA ASP A 78 13.61 -3.68 18.41
C ASP A 78 14.24 -5.03 18.01
N GLY A 79 14.21 -5.37 16.72
CA GLY A 79 14.80 -6.61 16.19
C GLY A 79 13.92 -7.85 16.39
N TYR A 80 12.61 -7.68 16.59
CA TYR A 80 11.66 -8.78 16.66
C TYR A 80 11.50 -9.49 15.32
N LYS A 81 11.19 -10.79 15.40
CA LYS A 81 10.88 -11.63 14.24
C LYS A 81 9.39 -11.52 13.91
N VAL A 82 9.07 -11.29 12.65
CA VAL A 82 7.69 -11.23 12.11
C VAL A 82 7.44 -12.48 11.28
N TYR A 83 6.27 -13.10 11.44
CA TYR A 83 5.88 -14.23 10.58
C TYR A 83 4.85 -13.80 9.54
N THR A 84 5.09 -14.11 8.26
CA THR A 84 4.08 -13.98 7.21
C THR A 84 3.27 -15.26 7.14
N VAL A 85 1.95 -15.13 7.26
CA VAL A 85 1.04 -16.28 7.27
C VAL A 85 0.55 -16.56 5.85
N SER A 86 0.74 -17.80 5.38
CA SER A 86 0.30 -18.25 4.07
C SER A 86 -0.53 -19.52 4.18
N THR A 87 -1.59 -19.64 3.38
CA THR A 87 -2.49 -20.81 3.40
C THR A 87 -1.90 -22.03 2.71
N THR A 88 -0.93 -21.84 1.81
CA THR A 88 -0.39 -22.92 0.99
C THR A 88 0.86 -23.49 1.65
N PRO A 89 0.84 -24.76 2.13
CA PRO A 89 1.91 -25.35 2.94
C PRO A 89 3.16 -25.75 2.14
N HIS A 90 3.23 -25.36 0.87
CA HIS A 90 4.31 -25.81 0.00
C HIS A 90 5.50 -24.85 0.11
N GLN A 91 6.36 -25.07 1.09
CA GLN A 91 7.60 -24.29 1.27
C GLN A 91 8.55 -24.37 0.06
N ARG A 92 8.33 -25.36 -0.84
CA ARG A 92 9.13 -25.64 -2.04
C ARG A 92 8.55 -25.11 -3.36
N VAL A 93 7.40 -24.43 -3.38
CA VAL A 93 6.93 -23.82 -4.64
C VAL A 93 7.59 -22.46 -4.88
N HIS A 94 7.68 -22.13 -6.17
CA HIS A 94 8.07 -20.85 -6.75
C HIS A 94 7.62 -19.64 -5.92
N ASP A 95 8.53 -18.66 -5.78
CA ASP A 95 8.39 -17.45 -4.94
C ASP A 95 7.05 -16.74 -5.08
N LEU A 96 6.47 -16.73 -6.28
CA LEU A 96 5.15 -16.13 -6.55
C LEU A 96 4.04 -16.73 -5.69
N SER A 97 4.01 -18.05 -5.51
CA SER A 97 2.94 -18.73 -4.78
C SER A 97 2.89 -18.33 -3.30
N GLN A 98 4.05 -18.05 -2.70
CA GLN A 98 4.15 -17.58 -1.32
C GLN A 98 3.53 -16.19 -1.14
N HIS A 99 3.63 -15.34 -2.17
CA HIS A 99 3.07 -13.99 -2.15
C HIS A 99 1.56 -13.98 -2.40
N VAL A 100 1.07 -14.85 -3.30
CA VAL A 100 -0.34 -14.92 -3.69
C VAL A 100 -1.22 -15.48 -2.55
N HIS A 101 -0.71 -16.43 -1.77
CA HIS A 101 -1.46 -17.09 -0.70
C HIS A 101 -1.28 -16.47 0.68
N ARG A 102 -0.70 -15.26 0.74
CA ARG A 102 -0.47 -14.58 2.02
C ARG A 102 -1.77 -13.96 2.54
N ILE A 103 -2.14 -14.34 3.76
CA ILE A 103 -3.38 -13.88 4.41
C ILE A 103 -3.17 -12.83 5.49
N GLY A 104 -1.97 -12.76 6.08
CA GLY A 104 -1.70 -11.87 7.20
C GLY A 104 -0.34 -12.08 7.82
N TYR A 105 -0.21 -11.68 9.08
CA TYR A 105 1.05 -11.65 9.81
C TYR A 105 0.86 -12.09 11.27
N HIS A 106 1.87 -12.75 11.83
CA HIS A 106 1.99 -12.89 13.28
C HIS A 106 3.00 -11.87 13.79
N PHE A 107 2.55 -11.00 14.68
CA PHE A 107 3.38 -10.03 15.37
C PHE A 107 3.50 -10.38 16.86
N PRO A 108 4.61 -10.03 17.53
CA PRO A 108 4.70 -10.18 18.99
C PRO A 108 3.55 -9.42 19.66
N SER A 109 2.90 -10.04 20.64
CA SER A 109 1.74 -9.41 21.32
C SER A 109 2.11 -8.10 22.00
N VAL A 110 3.36 -7.97 22.46
CA VAL A 110 3.91 -6.72 23.02
C VAL A 110 3.93 -5.57 22.01
N VAL A 111 4.30 -5.86 20.75
CA VAL A 111 4.36 -4.85 19.68
C VAL A 111 2.94 -4.43 19.30
N VAL A 112 2.04 -5.40 19.15
CA VAL A 112 0.63 -5.17 18.81
C VAL A 112 -0.03 -4.27 19.85
N ALA A 113 0.16 -4.57 21.15
CA ALA A 113 -0.38 -3.77 22.24
C ALA A 113 0.16 -2.32 22.21
N SER A 114 1.47 -2.13 22.01
CA SER A 114 2.06 -0.79 21.93
C SER A 114 1.49 0.04 20.78
N ILE A 115 1.37 -0.53 19.58
CA ILE A 115 0.82 0.19 18.43
C ILE A 115 -0.69 0.45 18.59
N CYS A 116 -1.43 -0.50 19.18
CA CYS A 116 -2.83 -0.30 19.54
C CYS A 116 -3.01 0.90 20.47
N MET A 117 -2.17 1.05 21.50
CA MET A 117 -2.20 2.19 22.41
C MET A 117 -1.76 3.50 21.75
N GLU A 118 -0.65 3.48 21.01
CA GLU A 118 -0.06 4.68 20.39
C GLU A 118 -0.97 5.28 19.32
N ARG A 119 -1.59 4.45 18.48
CA ARG A 119 -2.42 4.89 17.35
C ARG A 119 -3.92 4.79 17.60
N GLY A 120 -4.33 4.32 18.77
CA GLY A 120 -5.75 4.16 19.12
C GLY A 120 -6.46 3.10 18.29
N PHE A 121 -5.87 1.92 18.15
CA PHE A 121 -6.54 0.76 17.56
C PHE A 121 -6.92 -0.28 18.63
N PHE A 122 -7.97 -1.05 18.39
CA PHE A 122 -8.31 -2.22 19.18
C PHE A 122 -8.50 -3.45 18.27
N LEU A 123 -8.32 -4.63 18.86
CA LEU A 123 -8.58 -5.89 18.16
C LEU A 123 -10.00 -6.34 18.44
N SER A 124 -10.75 -6.62 17.37
CA SER A 124 -12.03 -7.32 17.44
C SER A 124 -11.83 -8.76 17.89
N SER A 125 -12.88 -9.44 18.36
CA SER A 125 -12.88 -10.87 18.70
C SER A 125 -12.40 -11.77 17.55
N SER A 126 -12.50 -11.27 16.31
CA SER A 126 -12.03 -11.93 15.09
C SER A 126 -10.55 -11.65 14.74
N GLY A 127 -9.84 -10.86 15.55
CA GLY A 127 -8.46 -10.41 15.28
C GLY A 127 -8.35 -9.24 14.29
N ARG A 128 -9.47 -8.68 13.83
CA ARG A 128 -9.49 -7.50 12.95
C ARG A 128 -9.15 -6.23 13.73
N VAL A 129 -8.33 -5.37 13.13
CA VAL A 129 -7.91 -4.09 13.71
C VAL A 129 -8.98 -3.02 13.41
N VAL A 130 -9.48 -2.37 14.45
CA VAL A 130 -10.51 -1.32 14.35
C VAL A 130 -10.01 -0.07 15.06
N ALA A 131 -10.18 1.11 14.46
CA ALA A 131 -9.78 2.39 15.05
C ALA A 131 -10.76 2.85 16.14
N TYR A 132 -10.27 3.61 17.11
CA TYR A 132 -11.08 4.19 18.20
C TYR A 132 -12.10 5.23 17.74
N GLN A 133 -12.03 5.70 16.48
CA GLN A 133 -12.84 6.80 15.98
C GLN A 133 -14.36 6.53 16.14
N ASN A 134 -14.96 7.20 17.12
CA ASN A 134 -16.39 7.48 17.27
C ASN A 134 -17.36 6.29 17.46
N GLN A 135 -17.00 5.28 18.24
CA GLN A 135 -18.03 4.56 18.99
C GLN A 135 -18.46 5.46 20.17
N ARG A 136 -19.25 6.51 19.89
CA ARG A 136 -20.13 7.04 20.95
C ARG A 136 -21.01 5.86 21.39
N PRO A 137 -21.09 5.53 22.69
CA PRO A 137 -21.94 4.43 23.17
C PRO A 137 -23.45 4.62 22.88
N ASP A 138 -23.87 5.78 22.36
CA ASP A 138 -25.26 6.18 22.22
C ASP A 138 -25.87 5.94 20.81
N GLN A 139 -25.27 5.07 19.98
CA GLN A 139 -25.86 4.68 18.69
C GLN A 139 -25.95 3.16 18.47
N ILE A 140 -25.82 2.35 19.53
CA ILE A 140 -25.99 0.89 19.44
C ILE A 140 -27.45 0.46 19.66
N GLN A 141 -28.36 1.38 20.02
CA GLN A 141 -29.81 1.13 20.09
C GLN A 141 -30.59 2.01 19.12
N GLY A 142 -30.70 1.60 17.87
CA GLY A 142 -31.61 2.26 16.93
C GLY A 142 -31.24 2.13 15.47
N ASN A 143 -31.08 0.90 14.98
CA ASN A 143 -31.44 0.46 13.62
C ASN A 143 -30.75 -0.87 13.32
N LYS A 144 -31.20 -1.92 14.01
CA LYS A 144 -31.23 -3.26 13.41
C LYS A 144 -32.42 -3.30 12.46
N SER A 145 -32.35 -2.54 11.35
CA SER A 145 -33.18 -2.81 10.19
C SER A 145 -32.34 -3.65 9.23
N ALA A 146 -32.88 -4.81 8.89
CA ALA A 146 -32.31 -5.80 8.00
C ALA A 146 -32.22 -5.26 6.56
N SER A 147 -31.20 -4.47 6.27
CA SER A 147 -30.77 -4.08 4.92
C SER A 147 -29.24 -4.01 4.91
N SER A 148 -28.53 -5.14 5.02
CA SER A 148 -28.02 -5.84 3.85
C SER A 148 -27.65 -4.88 2.72
N GLU A 149 -26.48 -4.24 2.84
CA GLU A 149 -25.50 -3.98 1.78
C GLU A 149 -24.50 -2.94 2.30
N GLN A 150 -23.31 -3.37 2.71
CA GLN A 150 -22.20 -2.42 2.87
C GLN A 150 -22.09 -1.61 1.57
N SER A 151 -22.05 -0.28 1.67
CA SER A 151 -21.91 0.59 0.51
C SER A 151 -20.74 0.12 -0.34
N GLN A 152 -20.92 0.09 -1.67
CA GLN A 152 -19.86 -0.30 -2.60
C GLN A 152 -18.56 0.49 -2.37
N GLU A 153 -18.67 1.73 -1.87
CA GLU A 153 -17.55 2.57 -1.46
C GLU A 153 -16.77 1.99 -0.28
N THR A 154 -17.44 1.48 0.74
CA THR A 154 -16.82 0.84 1.91
C THR A 154 -16.08 -0.44 1.50
N ILE A 155 -16.70 -1.27 0.67
CA ILE A 155 -16.07 -2.50 0.13
C ILE A 155 -14.83 -2.13 -0.70
N ASN A 156 -14.94 -1.11 -1.55
CA ASN A 156 -13.83 -0.65 -2.37
C ASN A 156 -12.70 -0.05 -1.52
N ALA A 157 -13.01 0.67 -0.44
CA ALA A 157 -12.00 1.20 0.48
C ALA A 157 -11.26 0.09 1.20
N GLU A 158 -11.99 -0.87 1.78
CA GLU A 158 -11.42 -2.04 2.45
C GLU A 158 -10.53 -2.86 1.50
N ALA A 159 -10.98 -3.10 0.27
CA ALA A 159 -10.20 -3.80 -0.76
C ALA A 159 -8.92 -3.04 -1.12
N ARG A 160 -8.98 -1.70 -1.26
CA ARG A 160 -7.79 -0.87 -1.53
C ARG A 160 -6.74 -1.03 -0.43
N ASP A 161 -7.17 -0.99 0.82
CA ASP A 161 -6.27 -1.03 1.97
C ASP A 161 -5.65 -2.42 2.14
N ALA A 162 -6.43 -3.49 1.94
CA ALA A 162 -5.92 -4.86 1.90
C ALA A 162 -4.88 -5.07 0.79
N ILE A 163 -5.15 -4.58 -0.43
CA ILE A 163 -4.20 -4.69 -1.55
C ILE A 163 -2.91 -3.92 -1.25
N LYS A 164 -2.99 -2.70 -0.68
CA LYS A 164 -1.80 -1.92 -0.30
C LYS A 164 -0.96 -2.62 0.76
N ASP A 165 -1.59 -3.26 1.74
CA ASP A 165 -0.87 -3.96 2.82
C ASP A 165 -0.14 -5.21 2.29
N LEU A 166 -0.74 -5.88 1.30
CA LEU A 166 -0.12 -7.02 0.64
C LEU A 166 0.95 -6.58 -0.39
N PHE A 167 0.69 -5.53 -1.16
CA PHE A 167 1.55 -5.10 -2.27
C PHE A 167 1.97 -3.64 -2.09
N PRO A 168 2.97 -3.36 -1.23
CA PRO A 168 3.33 -2.00 -0.85
C PRO A 168 3.85 -1.13 -2.02
N ASN A 169 4.36 -1.74 -3.10
CA ASN A 169 4.90 -1.04 -4.27
C ASN A 169 3.92 -0.97 -5.46
N ILE A 170 2.63 -1.23 -5.25
CA ILE A 170 1.63 -1.18 -6.33
C ILE A 170 1.37 0.27 -6.78
N PRO A 171 1.40 0.58 -8.09
CA PRO A 171 0.99 1.89 -8.59
C PRO A 171 -0.48 2.21 -8.26
N THR A 172 -0.75 3.46 -7.90
CA THR A 172 -2.10 3.90 -7.49
C THR A 172 -3.14 3.80 -8.60
N LYS A 173 -2.72 4.02 -9.86
CA LYS A 173 -3.58 3.87 -11.04
C LYS A 173 -4.09 2.43 -11.17
N ASP A 174 -3.17 1.47 -11.12
CA ASP A 174 -3.48 0.05 -11.28
C ASP A 174 -4.33 -0.46 -10.10
N LEU A 175 -4.00 -0.03 -8.89
CA LEU A 175 -4.78 -0.33 -7.69
C LEU A 175 -6.26 0.11 -7.83
N ASN A 176 -6.50 1.33 -8.30
CA ASN A 176 -7.86 1.82 -8.51
C ASN A 176 -8.59 1.07 -9.62
N GLN A 177 -7.88 0.67 -10.68
CA GLN A 177 -8.44 -0.12 -11.76
C GLN A 177 -8.86 -1.52 -11.28
N ILE A 178 -7.99 -2.22 -10.55
CA ILE A 178 -8.26 -3.55 -9.97
C ILE A 178 -9.49 -3.48 -9.05
N VAL A 179 -9.55 -2.49 -8.16
CA VAL A 179 -10.67 -2.35 -7.23
C VAL A 179 -11.98 -2.10 -7.98
N LYS A 180 -11.95 -1.24 -9.01
CA LYS A 180 -13.13 -0.93 -9.83
C LYS A 180 -13.61 -2.11 -10.67
N THR A 181 -12.73 -3.01 -11.12
CA THR A 181 -13.10 -4.14 -11.97
C THR A 181 -13.47 -5.38 -11.16
N ALA A 182 -12.66 -5.75 -10.18
CA ALA A 182 -12.78 -7.02 -9.46
C ALA A 182 -13.87 -7.00 -8.38
N PHE A 183 -14.08 -5.86 -7.72
CA PHE A 183 -15.03 -5.75 -6.60
C PHE A 183 -16.33 -5.04 -6.97
N LYS A 184 -16.54 -4.71 -8.24
CA LYS A 184 -17.82 -4.16 -8.70
C LYS A 184 -18.89 -5.19 -8.50
N LYS A 185 -19.90 -4.86 -7.69
CA LYS A 185 -21.09 -5.69 -7.51
C LYS A 185 -21.71 -6.00 -8.87
N VAL A 186 -21.56 -7.25 -9.32
CA VAL A 186 -22.23 -7.74 -10.52
C VAL A 186 -23.69 -7.86 -10.15
N ARG A 187 -24.49 -6.87 -10.57
CA ARG A 187 -25.95 -7.00 -10.56
C ARG A 187 -26.26 -8.05 -11.62
N GLN A 188 -26.33 -9.32 -11.22
CA GLN A 188 -26.78 -10.39 -12.11
C GLN A 188 -28.15 -9.95 -12.66
N PRO A 189 -28.33 -9.77 -13.98
CA PRO A 189 -29.67 -9.64 -14.51
C PRO A 189 -30.35 -10.99 -14.24
N SER A 190 -31.41 -10.96 -13.46
CA SER A 190 -32.34 -12.08 -13.28
C SER A 190 -32.97 -12.41 -14.64
N ARG A 191 -32.21 -13.10 -15.49
CA ARG A 191 -32.62 -13.50 -16.84
C ARG A 191 -33.56 -14.70 -16.84
N LEU A 192 -34.34 -14.89 -15.77
CA LEU A 192 -35.32 -15.96 -15.61
C LEU A 192 -36.69 -15.48 -15.08
N HIS A 193 -36.98 -14.18 -14.99
CA HIS A 193 -38.33 -13.68 -14.69
C HIS A 193 -39.05 -13.03 -15.87
N SER A 194 -38.43 -12.98 -17.06
CA SER A 194 -39.05 -12.37 -18.26
C SER A 194 -39.86 -13.34 -19.12
N LEU A 195 -39.73 -14.67 -18.96
CA LEU A 195 -40.51 -15.62 -19.77
C LEU A 195 -41.86 -16.00 -19.18
N LEU A 196 -42.10 -15.79 -17.87
CA LEU A 196 -43.38 -16.18 -17.26
C LEU A 196 -44.49 -15.13 -17.44
N THR A 197 -44.15 -13.88 -17.79
CA THR A 197 -45.13 -12.79 -17.96
C THR A 197 -45.78 -12.77 -19.35
N VAL A 198 -45.20 -13.45 -20.34
CA VAL A 198 -45.76 -13.47 -21.72
C VAL A 198 -46.77 -14.61 -21.92
N MET A 199 -46.71 -15.70 -21.13
CA MET A 199 -47.62 -16.84 -21.31
C MET A 199 -48.95 -16.74 -20.54
N SER A 200 -49.17 -15.70 -19.72
CA SER A 200 -50.43 -15.51 -18.96
C SER A 200 -51.41 -14.52 -19.62
N ARG A 201 -51.20 -14.12 -20.88
CA ARG A 201 -52.06 -13.15 -21.58
C ARG A 201 -52.89 -13.72 -22.74
N GLU A 202 -52.87 -15.02 -22.99
CA GLU A 202 -53.63 -15.66 -24.09
C GLU A 202 -54.85 -16.49 -23.63
N ASN A 203 -55.41 -16.24 -22.44
CA ASN A 203 -56.56 -17.04 -21.98
C ASN A 203 -57.69 -16.22 -21.35
N VAL A 204 -58.22 -15.25 -22.10
CA VAL A 204 -59.56 -14.71 -21.85
C VAL A 204 -60.24 -14.47 -23.19
N GLY A 205 -61.29 -15.25 -23.50
CA GLY A 205 -62.34 -14.76 -24.38
C GLY A 205 -62.97 -15.75 -25.36
N LEU A 206 -63.46 -16.92 -24.93
CA LEU A 206 -64.57 -17.59 -25.62
C LEU A 206 -65.48 -18.28 -24.61
N GLY A 207 -66.68 -17.74 -24.41
CA GLY A 207 -67.67 -18.32 -23.50
C GLY A 207 -68.91 -17.46 -23.34
N GLN A 208 -69.55 -17.11 -24.46
CA GLN A 208 -70.88 -16.51 -24.46
C GLN A 208 -71.82 -17.48 -25.16
N GLN A 209 -72.63 -18.22 -24.39
CA GLN A 209 -73.77 -18.97 -24.90
C GLN A 209 -75.04 -18.12 -24.71
N PRO A 210 -75.93 -18.01 -25.72
CA PRO A 210 -77.21 -17.38 -25.54
C PRO A 210 -78.25 -18.39 -25.02
N SER A 211 -79.02 -17.93 -24.05
CA SER A 211 -80.25 -18.54 -23.57
C SER A 211 -81.28 -18.59 -24.69
N PHE A 212 -81.95 -19.73 -24.88
CA PHE A 212 -83.25 -19.79 -25.55
C PHE A 212 -84.22 -20.64 -24.73
N HIS A 213 -85.46 -20.18 -24.80
CA HIS A 213 -86.61 -20.47 -23.96
C HIS A 213 -87.39 -21.70 -24.45
#